data_AF-A0A0F2N1V0-F1
#
_entry.id   AF-A0A0F2N1V0-F1
#
_cell.length_a   1.000
_cell.length_b   1.000
_cell.length_c   1.000
_cell.angle_alpha   90.00
_cell.angle_beta   90.00
_cell.angle_gamma   90.00
#
_symmetry.space_group_name_H-M   'P 1'
#
loop_
_entity.id
_entity.type
_entity.pdbx_description
1 polymer ?
#
loop_
_entity_poly.entity_id
_entity_poly.type
_entity_poly.pdbx_seq_one_letter_code
_entity_poly.pdbx_strand_id
1 'polypeptide(L)'
;MPVDTEKMLAMRCPQCGRLGYHPLQRFSIRSGNLEIKCSCGAVKLVINTVNRSDYHIKTACVFCECFHSRPLSGKQIWSSPGIIDLYCHDTGIELGHIGREESVRKIVSDREKELEMLVDEFGKDEFFHSSKIMYEVLQCLHQIAEKETLYCQCGNRHIEVEIFPDRLELQCRNCGSVNIIYAETEEDLQVIRQVEEIELVKSGFEYLDSLVRSGRIKKSGTGRNNKT
;
A
#
# COMPACT_ATOMS: atom_id res chain seq x y z
N MET A 1 -5.20 -35.28 -22.44
CA MET A 1 -5.54 -34.14 -21.56
C MET A 1 -5.41 -32.86 -22.36
N PRO A 2 -6.37 -31.92 -22.26
CA PRO A 2 -6.26 -30.61 -22.91
C PRO A 2 -5.07 -29.83 -22.33
N VAL A 3 -4.36 -29.10 -23.19
CA VAL A 3 -3.24 -28.24 -22.80
C VAL A 3 -3.73 -26.81 -22.82
N ASP A 4 -3.65 -26.11 -21.70
CA ASP A 4 -4.01 -24.70 -21.63
C ASP A 4 -2.91 -23.89 -22.35
N THR A 5 -3.31 -22.97 -23.24
CA THR A 5 -2.39 -22.08 -23.95
C THR A 5 -2.20 -20.75 -23.26
N GLU A 6 -3.04 -20.48 -22.26
CA GLU A 6 -3.08 -19.25 -21.49
C GLU A 6 -3.14 -19.59 -20.00
N LYS A 7 -2.37 -18.86 -19.21
CA LYS A 7 -2.40 -18.85 -17.75
C LYS A 7 -2.39 -17.40 -17.27
N MET A 8 -2.75 -17.15 -16.03
CA MET A 8 -2.72 -15.84 -15.40
C MET A 8 -1.64 -15.85 -14.32
N LEU A 9 -0.81 -14.81 -14.30
CA LEU A 9 0.02 -14.45 -13.14
C LEU A 9 -0.73 -13.43 -12.30
N ALA A 10 -0.89 -13.68 -11.01
CA ALA A 10 -1.19 -12.63 -10.03
C ALA A 10 0.04 -12.40 -9.15
N MET A 11 0.51 -11.16 -9.07
CA MET A 11 1.70 -10.81 -8.30
C MET A 11 1.68 -9.35 -7.87
N ARG A 12 2.09 -9.07 -6.63
CA ARG A 12 2.29 -7.69 -6.15
C ARG A 12 3.57 -7.09 -6.72
N CYS A 13 3.55 -5.79 -6.99
CA CYS A 13 4.72 -5.08 -7.47
C CYS A 13 5.73 -4.93 -6.32
N PRO A 14 7.01 -5.32 -6.49
CA PRO A 14 8.01 -5.14 -5.45
C PRO A 14 8.31 -3.65 -5.17
N GLN A 15 8.03 -2.76 -6.12
CA GLN A 15 8.34 -1.33 -5.97
C GLN A 15 7.14 -0.49 -5.47
N CYS A 16 5.91 -0.80 -5.91
CA CYS A 16 4.73 0.01 -5.58
C CYS A 16 3.62 -0.75 -4.84
N GLY A 17 3.83 -2.02 -4.50
CA GLY A 17 2.87 -2.85 -3.76
C GLY A 17 1.61 -3.28 -4.53
N ARG A 18 1.29 -2.64 -5.67
CA ARG A 18 0.06 -2.94 -6.43
C ARG A 18 0.04 -4.38 -6.94
N LEU A 19 -1.03 -5.08 -6.56
CA LEU A 19 -1.40 -6.36 -7.17
C LEU A 19 -1.71 -6.14 -8.65
N GLY A 20 -1.20 -7.02 -9.51
CA GLY A 20 -1.53 -7.00 -10.93
C GLY A 20 -1.73 -8.41 -11.46
N TYR A 21 -2.64 -8.51 -12.43
CA TYR A 21 -2.98 -9.73 -13.15
C TYR A 21 -2.42 -9.64 -14.56
N HIS A 22 -1.61 -10.62 -14.97
CA HIS A 22 -0.89 -10.61 -16.24
C HIS A 22 -1.13 -11.91 -17.00
N PRO A 23 -1.73 -11.86 -18.21
CA PRO A 23 -1.92 -13.06 -19.01
C PRO A 23 -0.58 -13.56 -19.54
N LEU A 24 -0.34 -14.84 -19.33
CA LEU A 24 0.81 -15.58 -19.83
C LEU A 24 0.35 -16.44 -21.00
N GLN A 25 0.78 -16.08 -22.20
CA GLN A 25 0.50 -16.86 -23.39
C GLN A 25 1.70 -17.74 -23.73
N ARG A 26 1.44 -19.03 -23.91
CA ARG A 26 2.48 -20.02 -24.23
C ARG A 26 3.29 -19.66 -25.48
N PHE A 27 2.66 -19.01 -26.44
CA PHE A 27 3.30 -18.63 -27.71
C PHE A 27 4.18 -17.39 -27.59
N SER A 28 3.84 -16.44 -26.72
CA SER A 28 4.59 -15.20 -26.50
C SER A 28 5.94 -15.44 -25.81
N ILE A 29 6.14 -16.60 -25.18
CA ILE A 29 7.37 -16.94 -24.46
C ILE A 29 8.38 -17.66 -25.39
N ARG A 30 7.96 -18.12 -26.57
CA ARG A 30 8.81 -18.90 -27.50
C ARG A 30 9.96 -18.10 -28.12
N SER A 31 9.93 -16.77 -28.08
CA SER A 31 10.92 -15.86 -28.68
C SER A 31 12.10 -15.50 -27.76
N GLY A 32 12.29 -16.19 -26.63
CA GLY A 32 13.54 -16.21 -25.87
C GLY A 32 13.48 -15.55 -24.49
N ASN A 33 12.70 -14.47 -24.33
CA ASN A 33 12.53 -13.80 -23.04
C ASN A 33 11.18 -13.06 -23.00
N LEU A 34 10.37 -13.31 -21.97
CA LEU A 34 9.17 -12.54 -21.64
C LEU A 34 9.39 -11.80 -20.32
N GLU A 35 9.32 -10.47 -20.36
CA GLU A 35 9.32 -9.61 -19.18
C GLU A 35 7.92 -9.13 -18.84
N ILE A 36 7.55 -9.26 -17.56
CA ILE A 36 6.28 -8.77 -17.03
C ILE A 36 6.56 -7.55 -16.17
N LYS A 37 6.02 -6.41 -16.57
CA LYS A 37 6.23 -5.12 -15.91
C LYS A 37 4.96 -4.64 -15.23
N CYS A 38 5.13 -3.92 -14.13
CA CYS A 38 4.07 -3.13 -13.52
C CYS A 38 3.84 -1.85 -14.33
N SER A 39 2.67 -1.22 -14.15
CA SER A 39 2.38 0.11 -14.70
C SER A 39 3.32 1.21 -14.17
N CYS A 40 4.00 0.99 -13.04
CA CYS A 40 5.07 1.86 -12.55
C CYS A 40 6.43 1.64 -13.22
N GLY A 41 6.54 0.70 -14.17
CA GLY A 41 7.78 0.37 -14.89
C GLY A 41 8.63 -0.74 -14.26
N ALA A 42 8.41 -1.07 -12.98
CA ALA A 42 9.15 -2.12 -12.30
C ALA A 42 8.93 -3.51 -12.91
N VAL A 43 9.99 -4.31 -13.03
CA VAL A 43 9.91 -5.71 -13.48
C VAL A 43 9.43 -6.59 -12.33
N LYS A 44 8.37 -7.37 -12.58
CA LYS A 44 7.80 -8.34 -11.62
C LYS A 44 8.37 -9.74 -11.83
N LEU A 45 8.37 -10.18 -13.09
CA LEU A 45 8.73 -11.54 -13.50
C LEU A 45 9.46 -11.51 -14.83
N VAL A 46 10.46 -12.37 -14.98
CA VAL A 46 11.14 -12.64 -16.24
C VAL A 46 11.06 -14.14 -16.52
N ILE A 47 10.58 -14.51 -17.70
CA ILE A 47 10.48 -15.91 -18.14
C ILE A 47 11.42 -16.10 -19.33
N ASN A 48 12.45 -16.91 -19.13
CA ASN A 48 13.38 -17.30 -20.18
C ASN A 48 13.08 -18.72 -20.64
N THR A 49 13.10 -18.97 -21.94
CA THR A 49 12.97 -20.31 -22.49
C THR A 49 14.37 -20.94 -22.57
N VAL A 50 14.61 -22.04 -21.85
CA VAL A 50 15.89 -22.76 -21.93
C VAL A 50 15.87 -23.68 -23.15
N ASN A 51 14.81 -24.47 -23.28
CA ASN A 51 14.53 -25.40 -24.37
C ASN A 51 13.05 -25.31 -24.76
N ARG A 52 12.60 -26.02 -25.81
CA ARG A 52 11.18 -26.04 -26.23
C ARG A 52 10.18 -26.46 -25.14
N SER A 53 10.66 -27.11 -24.08
CA SER A 53 9.86 -27.66 -22.99
C SER A 53 10.10 -27.03 -21.63
N ASP A 54 11.15 -26.22 -21.43
CA ASP A 54 11.61 -25.84 -20.09
C ASP A 54 11.84 -24.33 -19.99
N TYR A 55 11.36 -23.77 -18.87
CA TYR A 55 11.35 -22.33 -18.61
C TYR A 55 12.14 -22.03 -17.35
N HIS A 56 12.95 -20.98 -17.38
CA HIS A 56 13.52 -20.36 -16.20
C HIS A 56 12.70 -19.13 -15.84
N ILE A 57 12.02 -19.20 -14.70
CA ILE A 57 11.28 -18.07 -14.15
C ILE A 57 12.19 -17.36 -13.14
N LYS A 58 12.33 -16.05 -13.28
CA LYS A 58 12.97 -15.15 -12.32
C LYS A 58 11.91 -14.22 -11.75
N THR A 59 11.72 -14.27 -10.44
CA THR A 59 10.72 -13.51 -9.71
C THR A 59 11.42 -12.44 -8.89
N ALA A 60 11.04 -11.17 -9.06
CA ALA A 60 11.56 -10.08 -8.23
C ALA A 60 10.96 -10.18 -6.82
N CYS A 61 11.81 -10.17 -5.80
CA CYS A 61 11.41 -10.28 -4.40
C CYS A 61 11.44 -8.90 -3.72
N VAL A 62 10.35 -8.55 -3.04
CA VAL A 62 10.28 -7.33 -2.22
C VAL A 62 10.96 -7.50 -0.85
N PHE A 63 11.06 -8.73 -0.35
CA PHE A 63 11.52 -8.99 1.02
C PHE A 63 13.05 -9.07 1.14
N CYS A 64 13.72 -9.65 0.15
CA CYS A 64 15.18 -9.76 0.14
C CYS A 64 15.85 -8.96 -0.98
N GLU A 65 15.05 -8.14 -1.70
CA GLU A 65 15.52 -7.25 -2.77
C GLU A 65 16.31 -7.96 -3.90
N CYS A 66 16.14 -9.27 -4.03
CA CYS A 66 16.84 -10.11 -5.01
C CYS A 66 15.85 -10.74 -6.03
N PHE A 67 16.40 -11.36 -7.08
CA PHE A 67 15.62 -12.20 -7.99
C PHE A 67 15.73 -13.67 -7.61
N HIS A 68 14.61 -14.33 -7.34
CA HIS A 68 14.56 -15.78 -7.16
C HIS A 68 14.37 -16.47 -8.49
N SER A 69 15.26 -17.42 -8.82
CA SER A 69 15.15 -18.20 -10.05
C SER A 69 14.71 -19.63 -9.78
N ARG A 70 13.75 -20.13 -10.56
CA ARG A 70 13.31 -21.53 -10.51
C ARG A 70 13.09 -22.10 -11.91
N PRO A 71 13.60 -23.31 -12.21
CA PRO A 71 13.24 -24.02 -13.41
C PRO A 71 11.82 -24.59 -13.30
N LEU A 72 11.02 -24.44 -14.36
CA LEU A 72 9.68 -25.00 -14.47
C LEU A 72 9.50 -25.64 -15.84
N SER A 73 8.99 -26.87 -15.85
CA SER A 73 8.64 -27.54 -17.08
C SER A 73 7.36 -26.95 -17.69
N GLY A 74 7.25 -27.00 -19.00
CA GLY A 74 6.06 -26.59 -19.72
C GLY A 74 4.84 -27.42 -19.37
N LYS A 75 5.03 -28.68 -18.94
CA LYS A 75 3.91 -29.49 -18.42
C LYS A 75 3.37 -28.90 -17.11
N GLN A 76 4.25 -28.46 -16.20
CA GLN A 76 3.83 -27.82 -14.95
C GLN A 76 3.06 -26.53 -15.24
N ILE A 77 3.56 -25.68 -16.13
CA ILE A 77 2.90 -24.39 -16.43
C ILE A 77 1.61 -24.57 -17.23
N TRP A 78 1.62 -25.38 -18.30
CA TRP A 78 0.55 -25.38 -19.31
C TRP A 78 -0.40 -26.56 -19.22
N SER A 79 0.05 -27.70 -18.69
CA SER A 79 -0.74 -28.93 -18.65
C SER A 79 -1.28 -29.25 -17.25
N SER A 80 -0.70 -28.65 -16.20
CA SER A 80 -1.22 -28.80 -14.85
C SER A 80 -2.49 -27.95 -14.66
N PRO A 81 -3.56 -28.52 -14.07
CA PRO A 81 -4.71 -27.74 -13.61
C PRO A 81 -4.40 -27.00 -12.30
N GLY A 82 -3.32 -27.34 -11.61
CA GLY A 82 -2.93 -26.75 -10.33
C GLY A 82 -2.38 -25.33 -10.44
N ILE A 83 -2.26 -24.69 -9.27
CA ILE A 83 -1.63 -23.38 -9.11
C ILE A 83 -0.14 -23.59 -8.86
N ILE A 84 0.67 -22.73 -9.47
CA ILE A 84 2.10 -22.65 -9.22
C ILE A 84 2.33 -21.43 -8.35
N ASP A 85 2.67 -21.67 -7.11
CA ASP A 85 3.06 -20.61 -6.19
C ASP A 85 4.53 -20.24 -6.37
N LEU A 86 4.79 -18.94 -6.27
CA LEU A 86 6.10 -18.33 -6.26
C LEU A 86 6.38 -17.88 -4.83
N TYR A 87 7.56 -18.19 -4.31
CA TYR A 87 7.94 -17.87 -2.93
C TYR A 87 9.31 -17.21 -2.89
N CYS A 88 9.52 -16.41 -1.84
CA CYS A 88 10.85 -16.02 -1.42
C CYS A 88 11.57 -17.22 -0.82
N HIS A 89 12.80 -17.50 -1.28
CA HIS A 89 13.57 -18.62 -0.72
C HIS A 89 14.05 -18.34 0.71
N ASP A 90 14.29 -17.06 1.04
CA ASP A 90 14.87 -16.67 2.32
C ASP A 90 13.83 -16.61 3.43
N THR A 91 12.63 -16.09 3.11
CA THR A 91 11.56 -15.90 4.11
C THR A 91 10.44 -16.94 4.00
N GLY A 92 10.36 -17.69 2.90
CA GLY A 92 9.23 -18.59 2.61
C GLY A 92 7.92 -17.86 2.27
N ILE A 93 7.92 -16.53 2.22
CA ILE A 93 6.72 -15.74 1.96
C ILE A 93 6.32 -15.88 0.48
N GLU A 94 5.02 -16.01 0.25
CA GLU A 94 4.43 -16.07 -1.08
C GLU A 94 4.54 -14.72 -1.82
N LEU A 95 5.00 -14.78 -3.07
CA LEU A 95 5.24 -13.63 -3.94
C LEU A 95 4.19 -13.51 -5.05
N GLY A 96 3.53 -14.61 -5.41
CA GLY A 96 2.47 -14.62 -6.40
C GLY A 96 2.12 -16.02 -6.91
N HIS A 97 1.10 -16.07 -7.77
CA HIS A 97 0.49 -17.30 -8.25
C HIS A 97 0.41 -17.33 -9.78
N ILE A 98 0.69 -18.49 -10.38
CA ILE A 98 0.48 -18.76 -11.81
C ILE A 98 -0.51 -19.91 -11.96
N GLY A 99 -1.58 -19.71 -12.72
CA GLY A 99 -2.57 -20.76 -12.98
C GLY A 99 -3.71 -20.32 -13.87
N ARG A 100 -4.85 -21.02 -13.82
CA ARG A 100 -6.06 -20.56 -14.52
C ARG A 100 -6.58 -19.28 -13.86
N GLU A 101 -7.10 -18.36 -14.65
CA GLU A 101 -7.55 -17.05 -14.15
C GLU A 101 -8.54 -17.17 -12.98
N GLU A 102 -9.57 -18.00 -13.13
CA GLU A 102 -10.59 -18.23 -12.09
C GLU A 102 -9.96 -18.73 -10.79
N SER A 103 -9.04 -19.70 -10.89
CA SER A 103 -8.35 -20.29 -9.73
C SER A 103 -7.42 -19.28 -9.05
N VAL A 104 -6.69 -18.48 -9.83
CA VAL A 104 -5.78 -17.46 -9.32
C VAL A 104 -6.55 -16.35 -8.62
N ARG A 105 -7.63 -15.84 -9.25
CA ARG A 105 -8.49 -14.81 -8.65
C ARG A 105 -9.14 -15.30 -7.36
N LYS A 106 -9.57 -16.56 -7.33
CA LYS A 106 -10.15 -17.16 -6.12
C LYS A 106 -9.14 -17.18 -4.97
N ILE A 107 -7.93 -17.68 -5.20
CA ILE A 107 -6.90 -17.73 -4.15
C ILE A 107 -6.58 -16.33 -3.61
N VAL A 108 -6.40 -15.36 -4.50
CA VAL A 108 -6.12 -13.98 -4.09
C VAL A 108 -7.27 -13.41 -3.27
N SER A 109 -8.52 -13.62 -3.70
CA SER A 109 -9.70 -13.12 -2.98
C SER A 109 -9.90 -13.81 -1.63
N ASP A 110 -9.71 -15.13 -1.55
CA ASP A 110 -9.82 -15.89 -0.31
C ASP A 110 -8.74 -15.43 0.69
N ARG A 111 -7.53 -15.15 0.21
CA ARG A 111 -6.43 -14.60 1.03
C ARG A 111 -6.68 -13.18 1.51
N GLU A 112 -7.22 -12.31 0.66
CA GLU A 112 -7.62 -10.95 1.09
C GLU A 112 -8.68 -11.02 2.18
N LYS A 113 -9.66 -11.93 2.06
CA LYS A 113 -10.66 -12.18 3.12
C LYS A 113 -10.06 -12.76 4.39
N GLU A 114 -9.12 -13.70 4.29
CA GLU A 114 -8.40 -14.23 5.46
C GLU A 114 -7.66 -13.11 6.20
N LEU A 115 -6.99 -12.23 5.46
CA LEU A 115 -6.33 -11.05 6.04
C LEU A 115 -7.33 -10.08 6.67
N GLU A 116 -8.45 -9.81 6.01
CA GLU A 116 -9.53 -8.98 6.57
C GLU A 116 -10.10 -9.60 7.85
N MET A 117 -10.33 -10.92 7.88
CA MET A 117 -10.79 -11.64 9.08
C MET A 117 -9.75 -11.60 10.20
N LEU A 118 -8.45 -11.72 9.90
CA LEU A 118 -7.39 -11.58 10.91
C LEU A 118 -7.30 -10.15 11.43
N VAL A 119 -7.43 -9.15 10.56
CA VAL A 119 -7.51 -7.73 10.99
C VAL A 119 -8.77 -7.50 11.81
N ASP A 120 -9.86 -8.18 11.51
CA ASP A 120 -11.08 -8.13 12.31
C ASP A 120 -10.90 -8.83 13.67
N GLU A 121 -10.31 -10.02 13.71
CA GLU A 121 -10.11 -10.80 14.94
C GLU A 121 -9.04 -10.21 15.87
N PHE A 122 -7.97 -9.60 15.31
CA PHE A 122 -6.87 -9.01 16.07
C PHE A 122 -6.96 -7.47 16.18
N GLY A 123 -7.76 -6.81 15.36
CA GLY A 123 -7.80 -5.35 15.22
C GLY A 123 -9.15 -4.69 15.47
N LYS A 124 -10.22 -5.45 15.79
CA LYS A 124 -11.53 -4.83 16.10
C LYS A 124 -11.79 -4.43 17.54
N ASP A 125 -11.01 -4.81 18.55
CA ASP A 125 -11.36 -4.42 19.93
C ASP A 125 -10.22 -4.06 20.90
N GLU A 126 -8.92 -4.09 20.53
CA GLU A 126 -7.86 -3.85 21.54
C GLU A 126 -6.74 -2.86 21.16
N PHE A 127 -6.54 -2.50 19.88
CA PHE A 127 -5.43 -1.60 19.52
C PHE A 127 -5.82 -0.13 19.44
N PHE A 128 -7.08 0.21 19.12
CA PHE A 128 -7.56 1.58 19.03
C PHE A 128 -8.86 1.72 19.82
N HIS A 129 -9.04 2.85 20.52
CA HIS A 129 -10.31 3.14 21.22
C HIS A 129 -11.49 3.23 20.23
N SER A 130 -11.24 3.67 18.99
CA SER A 130 -12.19 3.60 17.88
C SER A 130 -11.46 3.48 16.53
N SER A 131 -11.35 2.25 16.02
CA SER A 131 -10.66 1.96 14.75
C SER A 131 -11.25 2.74 13.56
N LYS A 132 -12.55 3.08 13.61
CA LYS A 132 -13.21 3.88 12.57
C LYS A 132 -12.73 5.33 12.60
N ILE A 133 -12.70 5.96 13.77
CA ILE A 133 -12.27 7.35 13.93
C ILE A 133 -10.80 7.48 13.50
N MET A 134 -9.93 6.59 13.96
CA MET A 134 -8.50 6.58 13.60
C MET A 134 -8.28 6.49 12.08
N TYR A 135 -9.00 5.60 11.40
CA TYR A 135 -8.88 5.46 9.94
C TYR A 135 -9.27 6.75 9.22
N GLU A 136 -10.35 7.40 9.65
CA GLU A 136 -10.81 8.64 9.05
C GLU A 136 -9.86 9.82 9.33
N VAL A 137 -9.25 9.88 10.52
CA VAL A 137 -8.21 10.86 10.87
C VAL A 137 -6.98 10.68 9.98
N LEU A 138 -6.50 9.44 9.79
CA LEU A 138 -5.38 9.12 8.88
C LEU A 138 -5.67 9.55 7.45
N GLN A 139 -6.90 9.33 6.96
CA GLN A 139 -7.30 9.76 5.63
C GLN A 139 -7.27 11.30 5.51
N CYS A 140 -7.71 12.03 6.52
CA CYS A 140 -7.62 13.50 6.53
C CYS A 140 -6.17 13.97 6.50
N LEU A 141 -5.30 13.36 7.32
CA LEU A 141 -3.87 13.68 7.34
C LEU A 141 -3.20 13.45 5.98
N HIS A 142 -3.53 12.34 5.31
CA HIS A 142 -3.04 12.04 3.97
C HIS A 142 -3.42 13.12 2.95
N GLN A 143 -4.67 13.62 3.01
CA GLN A 143 -5.13 14.69 2.12
C GLN A 143 -4.39 16.01 2.35
N ILE A 144 -4.03 16.32 3.60
CA ILE A 144 -3.25 17.52 3.95
C ILE A 144 -1.81 17.37 3.41
N ALA A 145 -1.21 16.20 3.57
CA ALA A 145 0.13 15.91 3.05
C ALA A 145 0.20 15.99 1.51
N GLU A 146 -0.80 15.46 0.79
CA GLU A 146 -0.89 15.54 -0.67
C GLU A 146 -1.03 16.97 -1.20
N LYS A 147 -1.65 17.87 -0.42
CA LYS A 147 -1.80 19.28 -0.77
C LYS A 147 -0.53 20.12 -0.50
N GLU A 148 0.55 19.50 -0.04
CA GLU A 148 1.77 20.15 0.42
C GLU A 148 1.56 21.19 1.55
N THR A 149 0.44 21.10 2.28
CA THR A 149 0.11 22.01 3.39
C THR A 149 0.54 21.45 4.77
N LEU A 150 1.37 20.42 4.78
CA LEU A 150 2.04 19.90 5.97
C LEU A 150 3.52 20.29 5.94
N TYR A 151 3.92 21.21 6.83
CA TYR A 151 5.31 21.67 6.89
C TYR A 151 5.72 22.11 8.30
N CYS A 152 7.03 22.25 8.51
CA CYS A 152 7.57 22.81 9.74
C CYS A 152 8.16 24.20 9.51
N GLN A 153 8.04 25.08 10.51
CA GLN A 153 8.67 26.41 10.54
C GLN A 153 10.19 26.38 10.40
N CYS A 154 10.84 25.24 10.67
CA CYS A 154 12.27 25.09 10.42
C CYS A 154 12.63 24.98 8.92
N GLY A 155 11.63 24.97 8.03
CA GLY A 155 11.80 24.83 6.58
C GLY A 155 11.83 23.39 6.08
N ASN A 156 11.75 22.41 6.99
CA ASN A 156 11.68 21.00 6.62
C ASN A 156 10.23 20.58 6.32
N ARG A 157 10.04 19.86 5.21
CA ARG A 157 8.76 19.27 4.79
C ARG A 157 8.70 17.76 5.05
N HIS A 158 9.81 17.15 5.45
CA HIS A 158 9.86 15.73 5.80
C HIS A 158 9.43 15.56 7.25
N ILE A 159 8.13 15.30 7.45
CA ILE A 159 7.50 15.07 8.74
C ILE A 159 7.20 13.57 8.87
N GLU A 160 7.66 12.96 9.96
CA GLU A 160 7.37 11.57 10.27
C GLU A 160 6.07 11.47 11.08
N VAL A 161 5.37 10.35 10.93
CA VAL A 161 4.12 10.09 11.62
C VAL A 161 4.27 8.83 12.46
N GLU A 162 4.12 8.97 13.76
CA GLU A 162 4.00 7.85 14.70
C GLU A 162 2.51 7.65 15.07
N ILE A 163 2.08 6.39 15.12
CA ILE A 163 0.67 6.02 15.33
C ILE A 163 0.55 5.36 16.71
N PHE A 164 -0.32 5.93 17.54
CA PHE A 164 -0.68 5.42 18.87
C PHE A 164 -2.17 5.03 18.91
N PRO A 165 -2.61 4.23 19.89
CA PRO A 165 -4.01 3.82 20.06
C PRO A 165 -5.05 4.95 20.10
N ASP A 166 -4.64 6.13 20.54
CA ASP A 166 -5.47 7.29 20.85
C ASP A 166 -5.10 8.54 20.02
N ARG A 167 -3.94 8.53 19.34
CA ARG A 167 -3.40 9.73 18.68
C ARG A 167 -2.37 9.43 17.59
N LEU A 168 -2.09 10.45 16.78
CA LEU A 168 -0.98 10.52 15.83
C LEU A 168 0.02 11.57 16.30
N GLU A 169 1.31 11.26 16.24
CA GLU A 169 2.38 12.20 16.56
C GLU A 169 3.18 12.53 15.29
N LEU A 170 3.17 13.80 14.92
CA LEU A 170 3.90 14.33 13.77
C LEU A 170 5.23 14.89 14.23
N GLN A 171 6.35 14.31 13.79
CA GLN A 171 7.68 14.72 14.21
C GLN A 171 8.52 15.28 13.07
N CYS A 172 9.13 16.44 13.29
CA CYS A 172 10.13 16.98 12.39
C CYS A 172 11.53 16.49 12.77
N ARG A 173 12.17 15.66 11.94
CA ARG A 173 13.55 15.18 12.18
C ARG A 173 14.61 16.28 12.26
N ASN A 174 14.36 17.44 11.64
CA ASN A 174 15.36 18.51 11.55
C ASN A 174 15.41 19.37 12.82
N CYS A 175 14.27 19.70 13.42
CA CYS A 175 14.21 20.56 14.61
C CYS A 175 13.62 19.89 15.85
N GLY A 176 13.20 18.63 15.75
CA GLY A 176 12.60 17.86 16.84
C GLY A 176 11.20 18.32 17.25
N SER A 177 10.56 19.19 16.47
CA SER A 177 9.19 19.66 16.76
C SER A 177 8.20 18.49 16.66
N VAL A 178 7.26 18.44 17.60
CA VAL A 178 6.20 17.42 17.66
C VAL A 178 4.84 18.11 17.65
N ASN A 179 3.92 17.61 16.84
CA ASN A 179 2.51 18.04 16.82
C ASN A 179 1.62 16.80 17.00
N ILE A 180 0.64 16.87 17.89
CA ILE A 180 -0.18 15.73 18.30
C ILE A 180 -1.61 15.90 17.81
N ILE A 181 -2.12 14.88 17.12
CA ILE A 181 -3.50 14.77 16.64
C ILE A 181 -4.20 13.67 17.42
N TYR A 182 -5.20 14.01 18.24
CA TYR A 182 -6.04 12.99 18.87
C TYR A 182 -6.95 12.32 17.84
N ALA A 183 -7.31 11.07 18.09
CA ALA A 183 -8.12 10.24 17.19
C ALA A 183 -8.96 9.23 17.98
N GLU A 184 -9.44 9.63 19.16
CA GLU A 184 -10.20 8.77 20.06
C GLU A 184 -11.71 8.99 19.89
N THR A 185 -12.13 10.24 19.64
CA THR A 185 -13.53 10.69 19.66
C THR A 185 -13.99 11.26 18.32
N GLU A 186 -15.32 11.33 18.12
CA GLU A 186 -15.87 11.94 16.89
C GLU A 186 -15.57 13.45 16.86
N GLU A 187 -15.44 14.07 18.02
CA GLU A 187 -14.98 15.46 18.17
C GLU A 187 -13.58 15.64 17.59
N ASP A 188 -12.64 14.74 17.87
CA ASP A 188 -11.28 14.78 17.31
C ASP A 188 -11.28 14.71 15.78
N LEU A 189 -12.14 13.84 15.23
CA LEU A 189 -12.33 13.72 13.79
C LEU A 189 -12.90 15.01 13.17
N GLN A 190 -13.84 15.66 13.87
CA GLN A 190 -14.36 16.95 13.41
C GLN A 190 -13.30 18.05 13.40
N VAL A 191 -12.37 18.04 14.36
CA VAL A 191 -11.27 19.00 14.42
C VAL A 191 -10.38 18.85 13.19
N ILE A 192 -9.84 17.65 12.90
CA ILE A 192 -8.92 17.48 11.77
C ILE A 192 -9.60 17.72 10.41
N ARG A 193 -10.89 17.41 10.26
CA ARG A 193 -11.64 17.70 9.02
C ARG A 193 -11.74 19.19 8.70
N GLN A 194 -11.63 20.06 9.72
CA GLN A 194 -11.66 21.51 9.57
C GLN A 194 -10.26 22.12 9.34
N VAL A 195 -9.20 21.30 9.42
CA VAL A 195 -7.82 21.73 9.26
C VAL A 195 -7.39 21.57 7.81
N GLU A 196 -7.05 22.68 7.17
CA GLU A 196 -6.56 22.69 5.78
C GLU A 196 -5.02 22.62 5.70
N GLU A 197 -4.33 23.04 6.75
CA GLU A 197 -2.88 23.21 6.83
C GLU A 197 -2.39 22.88 8.24
N ILE A 198 -1.30 22.11 8.32
CA ILE A 198 -0.65 21.75 9.58
C ILE A 198 0.78 22.30 9.56
N GLU A 199 1.03 23.26 10.46
CA GLU A 199 2.33 23.88 10.65
C GLU A 199 2.95 23.39 11.97
N LEU A 200 4.10 22.73 11.90
CA LEU A 200 4.88 22.37 13.10
C LEU A 200 5.70 23.58 13.56
N VAL A 201 5.46 24.04 14.79
CA VAL A 201 6.16 25.19 15.39
C VAL A 201 7.56 24.80 15.86
N LYS A 202 8.57 25.59 15.51
CA LYS A 202 9.98 25.34 15.88
C LYS A 202 10.13 25.36 17.40
N SER A 203 10.64 24.28 17.98
CA SER A 203 10.88 24.18 19.43
C SER A 203 9.61 24.35 20.29
N GLY A 204 8.45 23.94 19.79
CA GLY A 204 7.16 23.94 20.50
C GLY A 204 6.58 22.52 20.63
N PHE A 205 5.88 22.28 21.74
CA PHE A 205 4.88 21.22 21.88
C PHE A 205 3.52 21.88 21.69
N GLU A 206 2.80 21.57 20.61
CA GLU A 206 1.44 22.08 20.41
C GLU A 206 0.46 20.92 20.22
N TYR A 207 -0.55 20.87 21.10
CA TYR A 207 -1.74 20.03 20.94
C TYR A 207 -2.71 20.71 19.99
N LEU A 208 -3.30 19.95 19.07
CA LEU A 208 -4.29 20.46 18.11
C LEU A 208 -5.48 21.17 18.77
N ASP A 209 -5.85 20.80 20.01
CA ASP A 209 -6.89 21.47 20.81
C ASP A 209 -6.60 22.96 21.07
N SER A 210 -5.34 23.36 21.00
CA SER A 210 -4.91 24.75 21.19
C SER A 210 -5.16 25.62 19.96
N LEU A 211 -5.33 25.01 18.77
CA LEU A 211 -5.48 25.73 17.50
C LEU A 211 -6.83 26.43 17.36
N VAL A 212 -7.85 26.01 18.13
CA VAL A 212 -9.16 26.68 18.17
C VAL A 212 -9.09 27.99 18.96
N ARG A 213 -8.16 28.14 19.92
CA ARG A 213 -8.04 29.33 20.78
C ARG A 213 -7.00 30.35 20.31
N SER A 214 -5.98 29.94 19.56
CA SER A 214 -4.86 30.80 19.15
C SER A 214 -4.88 31.16 17.65
N GLY A 215 -6.03 31.57 17.10
CA GLY A 215 -6.12 32.53 15.98
C GLY A 215 -5.22 32.36 14.74
N ARG A 216 -4.77 31.14 14.38
CA ARG A 216 -3.97 30.89 13.17
C ARG A 216 -4.69 30.12 12.06
N ILE A 217 -6.01 29.95 12.18
CA ILE A 217 -6.85 29.48 11.08
C ILE A 217 -7.34 30.70 10.30
N LYS A 218 -6.89 30.86 9.04
CA LYS A 218 -7.55 31.77 8.10
C LYS A 218 -8.90 31.16 7.70
N LYS A 219 -9.97 31.54 8.39
CA LYS A 219 -11.34 31.31 7.92
C LYS A 219 -11.55 32.09 6.63
N SER A 220 -12.10 31.44 5.60
CA SER A 220 -12.66 32.12 4.45
C SER A 220 -13.85 32.97 4.90
N GLY A 221 -13.69 34.28 4.84
CA GLY A 221 -14.74 35.24 5.13
C GLY A 221 -15.70 35.32 3.95
N THR A 222 -16.84 34.64 4.03
CA THR A 222 -17.97 34.93 3.14
C THR A 222 -18.84 35.99 3.81
N GLY A 223 -18.51 37.25 3.56
CA GLY A 223 -19.32 38.40 3.96
C GLY A 223 -19.96 39.07 2.76
N ARG A 224 -21.23 39.47 2.96
CA ARG A 224 -22.07 40.46 2.23
C ARG A 224 -23.12 39.85 1.29
N ASN A 225 -24.40 40.25 1.31
CA ASN A 225 -25.07 41.38 1.97
C ASN A 225 -26.60 41.15 1.98
N ASN A 226 -27.25 41.54 3.07
CA ASN A 226 -28.65 42.00 3.06
C ASN A 226 -28.71 43.43 2.49
N LYS A 227 -29.74 43.70 1.67
CA LYS A 227 -30.38 45.00 1.32
C LYS A 227 -31.47 44.63 0.29
N THR A 228 -32.73 45.01 0.37
CA THR A 228 -33.48 46.02 1.14
C THR A 228 -34.96 45.67 1.00
#